data_AF-A0A3A8H259-F1
#
_entry.id   AF-A0A3A8H259-F1
#
_cell.length_a   1.000
_cell.length_b   1.000
_cell.length_c   1.000
_cell.angle_alpha   90.00
_cell.angle_beta   90.00
_cell.angle_gamma   90.00
#
_symmetry.space_group_name_H-M   'P 1'
#
loop_
_entity.id
_entity.type
_entity.pdbx_description
1 polymer ?
#
loop_
_entity_poly.entity_id
_entity_poly.type
_entity_poly.pdbx_seq_one_letter_code
_entity_poly.pdbx_strand_id
1 'polypeptide(L)'
;MSDVDFGRAMGASCALHPGREATGTCARCGNFTCDTCSQGGASPRCPTCRERSGATFPLRREDWTFSNLWDVCWAAFQREWGMLSLAVLVYLGVSLGAQLLINVATGIGAAVDSVVLAGVLGVVGLVAQQLVQGLVQLGLLRVCFDVLHGGRADVARLFSQMHKAVPYTLTMLLVFVIVLVPLVLLGVLAILTLVGTGLLSGVDLDSSTDQLSNALAPMIGVMGLGVLVLVGPITYLALPLYLVQPELAYDDAPPSPLEVLRRSWEAARGHRLGILGVGFAGGAVMLAGVFACCVGFIPGMALAQLLIAGMFLALRSPRDDAAESFPG
;
A
#
# COMPACT_ATOMS: atom_id res chain seq x y z
N MET A 1 41.38 -13.16 8.99
CA MET A 1 40.54 -12.74 10.12
C MET A 1 39.25 -13.53 10.01
N SER A 2 39.13 -14.56 10.84
CA SER A 2 38.00 -15.47 10.96
C SER A 2 36.90 -14.79 11.77
N ASP A 3 35.69 -14.70 11.23
CA ASP A 3 34.50 -14.36 12.00
C ASP A 3 34.36 -15.36 13.14
N VAL A 4 34.62 -14.90 14.36
CA VAL A 4 34.50 -15.72 15.55
C VAL A 4 33.02 -15.70 15.94
N ASP A 5 32.36 -16.82 15.65
CA ASP A 5 30.95 -17.12 15.87
C ASP A 5 30.62 -17.21 17.38
N PHE A 6 30.83 -16.13 18.15
CA PHE A 6 30.68 -16.09 19.61
C PHE A 6 29.22 -16.18 20.13
N GLY A 7 28.26 -16.54 19.28
CA GLY A 7 26.83 -16.56 19.63
C GLY A 7 26.08 -17.86 19.38
N ARG A 8 26.66 -18.85 18.68
CA ARG A 8 26.00 -20.15 18.53
C ARG A 8 26.20 -20.94 19.82
N ALA A 9 25.14 -21.05 20.60
CA ALA A 9 25.07 -21.92 21.76
C ALA A 9 25.36 -23.36 21.32
N MET A 10 26.65 -23.76 21.33
CA MET A 10 27.07 -25.11 20.96
C MET A 10 26.40 -26.10 21.92
N GLY A 11 25.38 -26.80 21.41
CA GLY A 11 24.61 -27.83 22.13
C GLY A 11 23.26 -27.39 22.70
N ALA A 12 22.81 -26.15 22.53
CA ALA A 12 21.45 -25.78 22.93
C ALA A 12 20.44 -26.29 21.91
N SER A 13 19.48 -27.10 22.36
CA SER A 13 18.37 -27.57 21.53
C SER A 13 17.18 -26.63 21.62
N CYS A 14 16.39 -26.57 20.54
CA CYS A 14 15.16 -25.80 20.56
C CYS A 14 14.18 -26.38 21.59
N ALA A 15 13.61 -25.50 22.43
CA ALA A 15 12.67 -25.91 23.48
C ALA A 15 11.41 -26.63 22.96
N LEU A 16 10.98 -26.33 21.73
CA LEU A 16 9.84 -26.99 21.07
C LEU A 16 10.26 -28.13 20.15
N HIS A 17 11.51 -28.15 19.69
CA HIS A 17 12.05 -29.17 18.79
C HIS A 17 13.40 -29.66 19.32
N PRO A 18 13.42 -30.58 20.30
CA PRO A 18 14.65 -31.01 20.98
C PRO A 18 15.70 -31.62 20.05
N GLY A 19 15.29 -32.16 18.90
CA GLY A 19 16.19 -32.71 17.88
C GLY A 19 16.77 -31.68 16.90
N ARG A 20 16.48 -30.39 17.07
CA ARG A 20 17.03 -29.30 16.24
C ARG A 20 17.87 -28.36 17.08
N GLU A 21 19.01 -27.98 16.53
CA GLU A 21 19.87 -26.96 17.14
C GLU A 21 19.14 -25.60 17.20
N ALA A 22 19.37 -24.89 18.29
CA ALA A 22 18.84 -23.56 18.49
C ALA A 22 19.64 -22.53 17.68
N THR A 23 18.93 -21.70 16.93
CA THR A 23 19.52 -20.60 16.14
C THR A 23 19.31 -19.23 16.79
N GLY A 24 18.51 -19.17 17.85
CA GLY A 24 18.31 -17.97 18.67
C GLY A 24 17.58 -18.25 19.97
N THR A 25 17.24 -17.18 20.70
CA THR A 25 16.46 -17.23 21.94
C THR A 25 15.23 -16.34 21.81
N CYS A 26 14.12 -16.80 22.39
CA CYS A 26 12.88 -16.04 22.45
C CYS A 26 13.07 -14.80 23.33
N ALA A 27 12.89 -13.61 22.77
CA ALA A 27 13.03 -12.32 23.47
C ALA A 27 12.03 -12.12 24.63
N ARG A 28 10.97 -12.94 24.72
CA ARG A 28 9.98 -12.87 25.82
C ARG A 28 10.30 -13.83 26.96
N CYS A 29 10.45 -15.13 26.67
CA CYS A 29 10.60 -16.15 27.70
C CYS A 29 12.02 -16.72 27.85
N GLY A 30 12.96 -16.29 27.01
CA GLY A 30 14.34 -16.78 27.03
C GLY A 30 14.55 -18.16 26.40
N ASN A 31 13.49 -18.91 26.06
CA ASN A 31 13.62 -20.24 25.48
C ASN A 31 14.38 -20.25 24.16
N PHE A 32 15.24 -21.24 23.97
CA PHE A 32 15.93 -21.51 22.71
C PHE A 32 14.96 -21.86 21.57
N THR A 33 15.17 -21.25 20.41
CA THR A 33 14.34 -21.42 19.20
C THR A 33 15.20 -21.87 18.03
N CYS A 34 14.77 -22.88 17.28
CA CYS A 34 15.34 -23.22 15.97
C CYS A 34 14.78 -22.30 14.87
N ASP A 35 15.31 -22.38 13.65
CA ASP A 35 14.86 -21.59 12.51
C ASP A 35 13.36 -21.71 12.22
N THR A 36 12.77 -22.90 12.38
CA THR A 36 11.32 -23.05 12.20
C THR A 36 10.52 -22.28 13.25
N CYS A 37 10.95 -22.28 14.52
CA CYS A 37 10.27 -21.55 15.58
C CYS A 37 10.45 -20.03 15.45
N SER A 38 11.63 -19.58 15.03
CA SER A 38 11.94 -18.17 14.77
C SER A 38 11.46 -17.68 13.40
N GLN A 39 10.87 -18.56 12.56
CA GLN A 39 10.49 -18.28 11.18
C GLN A 39 11.65 -17.72 10.34
N GLY A 40 12.80 -18.41 10.38
CA GLY A 40 14.03 -17.97 9.71
C GLY A 40 14.63 -16.71 10.35
N GLY A 41 14.40 -16.49 11.65
CA GLY A 41 14.84 -15.29 12.36
C GLY A 41 13.91 -14.07 12.22
N ALA A 42 12.82 -14.17 11.44
CA ALA A 42 11.85 -13.07 11.28
C ALA A 42 11.09 -12.75 12.57
N SER A 43 10.94 -13.72 13.47
CA SER A 43 10.24 -13.56 14.75
C SER A 43 11.20 -13.61 15.93
N PRO A 44 11.24 -12.57 16.79
CA PRO A 44 12.02 -12.59 18.01
C PRO A 44 11.35 -13.44 19.11
N ARG A 45 10.15 -13.98 18.90
CA ARG A 45 9.39 -14.74 19.90
C ARG A 45 9.11 -16.17 19.43
N CYS A 46 9.08 -17.12 20.36
CA CYS A 46 8.68 -18.50 20.08
C CYS A 46 7.17 -18.61 19.79
N PRO A 47 6.70 -19.67 19.10
CA PRO A 47 5.28 -19.91 18.80
C PRO A 47 4.35 -19.71 20.00
N THR A 48 4.65 -20.35 21.13
CA THR A 48 3.84 -20.23 22.36
C THR A 48 3.79 -18.81 22.89
N CYS A 49 4.90 -18.07 22.85
CA CYS A 49 4.90 -16.67 23.24
C CYS A 49 4.17 -15.80 22.23
N ARG A 50 4.24 -16.09 20.93
CA ARG A 50 3.45 -15.36 19.93
C ARG A 50 1.96 -15.58 20.14
N GLU A 51 1.52 -16.82 20.29
CA GLU A 51 0.14 -17.19 20.58
C GLU A 51 -0.35 -16.53 21.88
N ARG A 52 0.44 -16.60 22.96
CA ARG A 52 0.08 -15.95 24.24
C ARG A 52 0.16 -14.44 24.25
N SER A 53 0.96 -13.82 23.39
CA SER A 53 1.04 -12.36 23.29
C SER A 53 0.11 -11.81 22.21
N GLY A 54 -0.53 -12.72 21.46
CA GLY A 54 -1.09 -12.56 20.11
C GLY A 54 -0.71 -11.23 19.51
N ALA A 55 0.57 -11.00 19.17
CA ALA A 55 1.20 -9.67 19.08
C ALA A 55 0.19 -8.59 18.64
N THR A 56 -0.55 -8.03 19.59
CA THR A 56 -1.70 -7.22 19.22
C THR A 56 -1.14 -5.87 18.90
N PHE A 57 -1.49 -5.33 17.74
CA PHE A 57 -1.20 -3.94 17.45
C PHE A 57 -1.71 -3.08 18.63
N PRO A 58 -0.88 -2.17 19.19
CA PRO A 58 -1.16 -1.55 20.48
C PRO A 58 -2.33 -0.56 20.45
N LEU A 59 -2.78 -0.15 19.26
CA LEU A 59 -3.90 0.77 19.08
C LEU A 59 -5.14 0.02 18.63
N ARG A 60 -6.28 0.49 19.11
CA ARG A 60 -7.62 0.04 18.77
C ARG A 60 -8.39 1.18 18.14
N ARG A 61 -9.50 0.84 17.50
CA ARG A 61 -10.36 1.82 16.83
C ARG A 61 -10.83 2.95 17.75
N GLU A 62 -11.04 2.66 19.03
CA GLU A 62 -11.55 3.61 20.03
C GLU A 62 -10.49 4.57 20.58
N ASP A 63 -9.22 4.16 20.65
CA ASP A 63 -8.14 4.89 21.31
C ASP A 63 -7.06 5.41 20.34
N TRP A 64 -7.18 5.10 19.04
CA TRP A 64 -6.23 5.57 18.05
C TRP A 64 -6.35 7.08 17.85
N THR A 65 -5.19 7.73 17.81
CA THR A 65 -5.01 9.11 17.39
C THR A 65 -3.81 9.17 16.45
N PHE A 66 -3.70 10.22 15.64
CA PHE A 66 -2.55 10.40 14.75
C PHE A 66 -1.22 10.41 15.53
N SER A 67 -1.18 11.06 16.71
CA SER A 67 0.02 11.10 17.56
C SER A 67 0.42 9.71 18.03
N ASN A 68 -0.53 8.94 18.60
CA ASN A 68 -0.26 7.58 19.08
C ASN A 68 0.19 6.66 17.93
N LEU A 69 -0.43 6.80 16.74
CA LEU A 69 -0.03 6.07 15.54
C LEU A 69 1.39 6.44 15.11
N TRP A 70 1.70 7.73 15.06
CA TRP A 70 3.02 8.22 14.71
C TRP A 70 4.09 7.66 15.66
N ASP A 71 3.87 7.70 16.97
CA ASP A 71 4.82 7.20 17.97
C ASP A 71 5.11 5.71 17.80
N VAL A 72 4.07 4.90 17.56
CA VAL A 72 4.20 3.45 17.31
C VAL A 72 4.93 3.18 16.00
N CYS A 73 4.52 3.82 14.90
CA CYS A 73 5.12 3.64 13.58
C CYS A 73 6.55 4.16 13.52
N TRP A 74 6.86 5.27 14.20
CA TRP A 74 8.19 5.87 14.26
C TRP A 74 9.16 4.98 15.05
N ALA A 75 8.74 4.44 16.20
CA ALA A 75 9.56 3.48 16.95
C ALA A 75 9.83 2.20 16.14
N ALA A 76 8.81 1.70 15.45
CA ALA A 76 8.94 0.54 14.56
C ALA A 76 9.87 0.83 13.37
N PHE A 77 9.76 2.03 12.78
CA PHE A 77 10.63 2.50 11.70
C PHE A 77 12.08 2.62 12.18
N GLN A 78 12.36 3.28 13.30
CA GLN A 78 13.72 3.42 13.84
C GLN A 78 14.42 2.08 14.07
N ARG A 79 13.67 1.03 14.45
CA ARG A 79 14.20 -0.33 14.65
C ARG A 79 14.66 -0.99 13.34
N GLU A 80 13.92 -0.81 12.26
CA GLU A 80 14.07 -1.58 11.00
C GLU A 80 14.24 -0.68 9.75
N TRP A 81 14.63 0.58 9.91
CA TRP A 81 14.60 1.59 8.83
C TRP A 81 15.40 1.16 7.60
N GLY A 82 16.55 0.50 7.78
CA GLY A 82 17.42 0.05 6.70
C GLY A 82 16.77 -1.04 5.85
N MET A 83 16.19 -2.05 6.50
CA MET A 83 15.53 -3.17 5.80
C MET A 83 14.20 -2.75 5.17
N LEU A 84 13.46 -1.85 5.82
CA LEU A 84 12.26 -1.25 5.23
C LEU A 84 12.59 -0.38 4.00
N SER A 85 13.68 0.40 4.07
CA SER A 85 14.16 1.20 2.94
C SER A 85 14.62 0.30 1.79
N LEU A 86 15.29 -0.81 2.09
CA LEU A 86 15.67 -1.82 1.09
C LEU A 86 14.43 -2.45 0.44
N ALA A 87 13.38 -2.76 1.21
CA ALA A 87 12.14 -3.28 0.67
C ALA A 87 11.45 -2.28 -0.28
N VAL A 88 11.43 -0.99 0.07
CA VAL A 88 10.97 0.08 -0.82
C VAL A 88 11.85 0.20 -2.07
N LEU A 89 13.17 0.10 -1.94
CA LEU A 89 14.08 0.14 -3.08
C LEU A 89 13.82 -1.01 -4.06
N VAL A 90 13.56 -2.22 -3.55
CA VAL A 90 13.14 -3.36 -4.39
C VAL A 90 11.81 -3.09 -5.07
N TYR A 91 10.82 -2.53 -4.35
CA TYR A 91 9.54 -2.12 -4.94
C TYR A 91 9.73 -1.11 -6.09
N LEU A 92 10.53 -0.07 -5.88
CA LEU A 92 10.85 0.92 -6.92
C LEU A 92 11.58 0.28 -8.11
N GLY A 93 12.55 -0.60 -7.85
CA GLY A 93 13.28 -1.32 -8.89
C GLY A 93 12.37 -2.18 -9.76
N VAL A 94 11.43 -2.92 -9.15
CA VAL A 94 10.43 -3.71 -9.88
C VAL A 94 9.48 -2.80 -10.67
N SER A 95 9.03 -1.69 -10.09
CA SER A 95 8.16 -0.73 -10.78
C SER A 95 8.82 -0.09 -12.00
N LEU A 96 10.08 0.33 -11.88
CA LEU A 96 10.86 0.89 -12.98
C LEU A 96 11.12 -0.17 -14.06
N GLY A 97 11.46 -1.39 -13.66
CA GLY A 97 11.65 -2.52 -14.57
C GLY A 97 10.39 -2.84 -15.37
N ALA A 98 9.22 -2.88 -14.72
CA ALA A 98 7.93 -3.09 -15.39
C ALA A 98 7.60 -1.97 -16.38
N GLN A 99 7.89 -0.70 -16.03
CA GLN A 99 7.69 0.44 -16.93
C GLN A 99 8.59 0.36 -18.18
N LEU A 100 9.85 -0.07 -18.02
CA LEU A 100 10.76 -0.27 -19.15
C LEU A 100 10.25 -1.33 -20.13
N LEU A 101 9.70 -2.44 -19.61
CA LEU A 101 9.12 -3.49 -20.46
C LEU A 101 7.96 -2.98 -21.31
N ILE A 102 7.10 -2.12 -20.76
CA ILE A 102 6.02 -1.49 -21.52
C ILE A 102 6.56 -0.57 -22.61
N ASN A 103 7.55 0.27 -22.28
CA ASN A 103 8.14 1.19 -23.26
C ASN A 103 8.78 0.45 -24.43
N VAL A 104 9.40 -0.72 -24.17
CA VAL A 104 9.92 -1.60 -25.23
C VAL A 104 8.79 -2.20 -26.06
N ALA A 105 7.73 -2.72 -25.41
CA ALA A 105 6.60 -3.33 -26.11
C ALA A 105 5.85 -2.31 -27.01
N THR A 106 5.61 -1.10 -26.53
CA THR A 106 4.97 -0.03 -27.32
C THR A 106 5.90 0.48 -28.43
N GLY A 107 7.21 0.54 -28.18
CA GLY A 107 8.23 0.87 -29.18
C GLY A 107 8.26 -0.13 -30.34
N ILE A 108 8.14 -1.43 -30.07
CA ILE A 108 8.04 -2.47 -31.10
C ILE A 108 6.75 -2.28 -31.93
N GLY A 109 5.62 -2.02 -31.27
CA GLY A 109 4.35 -1.78 -31.96
C GLY A 109 4.43 -0.58 -32.92
N ALA A 110 5.09 0.50 -32.50
CA ALA A 110 5.34 1.66 -33.34
C ALA A 110 6.28 1.35 -34.52
N ALA A 111 7.30 0.51 -34.32
CA ALA A 111 8.24 0.14 -35.37
C ALA A 111 7.61 -0.72 -36.49
N VAL A 112 6.52 -1.42 -36.21
CA VAL A 112 5.78 -2.26 -37.19
C VAL A 112 4.67 -1.48 -37.90
N ASP A 113 4.50 -0.18 -37.60
CA ASP A 113 3.46 0.70 -38.15
C ASP A 113 2.03 0.15 -38.01
N SER A 114 1.78 -0.63 -36.94
CA SER A 114 0.48 -1.21 -36.64
C SER A 114 -0.10 -0.61 -35.37
N VAL A 115 -1.00 0.36 -35.54
CA VAL A 115 -1.72 1.02 -34.43
C VAL A 115 -2.48 0.00 -33.58
N VAL A 116 -3.07 -1.03 -34.20
CA VAL A 116 -3.81 -2.08 -33.49
C VAL A 116 -2.87 -2.91 -32.62
N LEU A 117 -1.72 -3.33 -33.16
CA LEU A 117 -0.74 -4.10 -32.40
C LEU A 117 -0.17 -3.28 -31.23
N ALA A 118 0.19 -2.01 -31.48
CA ALA A 118 0.65 -1.10 -30.44
C ALA A 118 -0.41 -0.90 -29.34
N GLY A 119 -1.68 -0.76 -29.72
CA GLY A 119 -2.80 -0.63 -28.78
C GLY A 119 -2.98 -1.88 -27.92
N VAL A 120 -3.01 -3.07 -28.53
CA VAL A 120 -3.15 -4.34 -27.80
C VAL A 120 -1.97 -4.59 -26.86
N LEU A 121 -0.73 -4.41 -27.33
CA LEU A 121 0.47 -4.56 -26.50
C LEU A 121 0.51 -3.52 -25.37
N GLY A 122 0.04 -2.30 -25.62
CA GLY A 122 -0.07 -1.25 -24.60
C GLY A 122 -1.05 -1.62 -23.49
N VAL A 123 -2.24 -2.12 -23.84
CA VAL A 123 -3.25 -2.55 -22.86
C VAL A 123 -2.76 -3.74 -22.05
N VAL A 124 -2.21 -4.77 -22.70
CA VAL A 124 -1.66 -5.95 -22.03
C VAL A 124 -0.51 -5.56 -21.11
N GLY A 125 0.39 -4.69 -21.59
CA GLY A 125 1.51 -4.16 -20.81
C GLY A 125 1.04 -3.41 -19.56
N LEU A 126 0.07 -2.51 -19.71
CA LEU A 126 -0.51 -1.75 -18.60
C LEU A 126 -1.14 -2.67 -17.54
N VAL A 127 -1.91 -3.67 -17.95
CA VAL A 127 -2.51 -4.64 -17.01
C VAL A 127 -1.42 -5.44 -16.30
N ALA A 128 -0.40 -5.91 -17.03
CA ALA A 128 0.71 -6.65 -16.46
C ALA A 128 1.51 -5.81 -15.45
N GLN A 129 1.79 -4.54 -15.77
CA GLN A 129 2.47 -3.62 -14.85
C GLN A 129 1.66 -3.39 -13.58
N GLN A 130 0.36 -3.12 -13.70
CA GLN A 130 -0.48 -2.88 -12.53
C GLN A 130 -0.58 -4.11 -11.63
N LEU A 131 -0.56 -5.31 -12.22
CA LEU A 131 -0.52 -6.57 -11.50
C LEU A 131 0.80 -6.76 -10.77
N VAL A 132 1.94 -6.58 -11.45
CA VAL A 132 3.28 -6.73 -10.86
C VAL A 132 3.50 -5.70 -9.76
N GLN A 133 3.23 -4.42 -10.02
CA GLN A 133 3.37 -3.35 -9.03
C GLN A 133 2.47 -3.59 -7.82
N GLY A 134 1.22 -3.99 -8.08
CA GLY A 134 0.25 -4.33 -7.04
C GLY A 134 0.69 -5.47 -6.13
N LEU A 135 1.21 -6.56 -6.71
CA LEU A 135 1.67 -7.72 -5.95
C LEU A 135 2.87 -7.39 -5.05
N VAL A 136 3.84 -6.62 -5.55
CA VAL A 136 4.97 -6.19 -4.72
C VAL A 136 4.54 -5.21 -3.64
N GLN A 137 3.56 -4.35 -3.93
CA GLN A 137 2.95 -3.46 -2.94
C GLN A 137 2.25 -4.25 -1.81
N LEU A 138 1.52 -5.34 -2.13
CA LEU A 138 0.97 -6.25 -1.11
C LEU A 138 2.07 -6.91 -0.27
N GLY A 139 3.16 -7.33 -0.91
CA GLY A 139 4.34 -7.86 -0.22
C GLY A 139 4.95 -6.84 0.75
N LEU A 140 5.08 -5.58 0.32
CA LEU A 140 5.61 -4.48 1.13
C LEU A 140 4.72 -4.22 2.35
N LEU A 141 3.40 -4.18 2.16
CA LEU A 141 2.44 -4.05 3.27
C LEU A 141 2.56 -5.21 4.26
N ARG A 142 2.77 -6.44 3.80
CA ARG A 142 3.02 -7.60 4.67
C ARG A 142 4.28 -7.43 5.51
N VAL A 143 5.37 -6.96 4.91
CA VAL A 143 6.61 -6.65 5.64
C VAL A 143 6.35 -5.56 6.69
N CYS A 144 5.57 -4.53 6.36
CA CYS A 144 5.16 -3.51 7.32
C CYS A 144 4.35 -4.10 8.48
N PHE A 145 3.40 -5.00 8.22
CA PHE A 145 2.65 -5.69 9.28
C PHE A 145 3.55 -6.54 10.17
N ASP A 146 4.49 -7.30 9.59
CA ASP A 146 5.45 -8.08 10.36
C ASP A 146 6.25 -7.18 11.32
N VAL A 147 6.73 -6.02 10.85
CA VAL A 147 7.47 -5.05 11.67
C VAL A 147 6.60 -4.43 12.77
N LEU A 148 5.35 -4.03 12.45
CA LEU A 148 4.42 -3.45 13.42
C LEU A 148 4.02 -4.44 14.52
N HIS A 149 3.98 -5.74 14.22
CA HIS A 149 3.78 -6.80 15.22
C HIS A 149 5.06 -7.17 15.99
N GLY A 150 6.16 -6.44 15.78
CA GLY A 150 7.42 -6.66 16.50
C GLY A 150 8.37 -7.65 15.82
N GLY A 151 8.06 -8.11 14.61
CA GLY A 151 8.96 -8.90 13.77
C GLY A 151 10.07 -8.06 13.12
N ARG A 152 10.96 -8.73 12.39
CA ARG A 152 12.00 -8.11 11.56
C ARG A 152 11.51 -7.93 10.13
N ALA A 153 12.01 -6.90 9.46
CA ALA A 153 11.72 -6.72 8.04
C ALA A 153 12.50 -7.75 7.20
N ASP A 154 11.77 -8.61 6.50
CA ASP A 154 12.33 -9.63 5.60
C ASP A 154 11.93 -9.36 4.15
N VAL A 155 12.91 -8.97 3.33
CA VAL A 155 12.72 -8.65 1.90
C VAL A 155 12.27 -9.87 1.10
N ALA A 156 12.64 -11.09 1.52
CA ALA A 156 12.20 -12.31 0.83
C ALA A 156 10.68 -12.47 0.87
N ARG A 157 10.02 -11.93 1.92
CA ARG A 157 8.56 -11.97 2.06
C ARG A 157 7.83 -11.06 1.08
N LEU A 158 8.50 -10.12 0.40
CA LEU A 158 7.88 -9.31 -0.65
C LEU A 158 7.22 -10.16 -1.73
N PHE A 159 7.81 -11.31 -2.06
CA PHE A 159 7.32 -12.20 -3.11
C PHE A 159 6.40 -13.32 -2.59
N SER A 160 6.19 -13.42 -1.27
CA SER A 160 5.32 -14.44 -0.67
C SER A 160 3.86 -14.34 -1.13
N GLN A 161 3.44 -13.14 -1.56
CA GLN A 161 2.07 -12.83 -1.92
C GLN A 161 1.72 -13.13 -3.39
N MET A 162 2.62 -13.72 -4.18
CA MET A 162 2.35 -14.01 -5.60
C MET A 162 1.12 -14.93 -5.82
N HIS A 163 0.84 -15.82 -4.87
CA HIS A 163 -0.35 -16.68 -4.92
C HIS A 163 -1.68 -15.89 -4.86
N LYS A 164 -1.66 -14.62 -4.42
CA LYS A 164 -2.82 -13.71 -4.38
C LYS A 164 -3.02 -12.90 -5.66
N ALA A 165 -2.30 -13.19 -6.74
CA ALA A 165 -2.42 -12.45 -8.01
C ALA A 165 -3.84 -12.43 -8.56
N VAL A 166 -4.52 -13.57 -8.57
CA VAL A 166 -5.90 -13.69 -9.07
C VAL A 166 -6.89 -12.88 -8.23
N PRO A 167 -7.00 -13.08 -6.89
CA PRO A 167 -7.94 -12.30 -6.08
C PRO A 167 -7.62 -10.81 -6.07
N TYR A 168 -6.33 -10.43 -6.11
CA TYR A 168 -5.93 -9.04 -6.27
C TYR A 168 -6.46 -8.45 -7.59
N THR A 169 -6.29 -9.16 -8.70
CA THR A 169 -6.72 -8.71 -10.03
C THR A 169 -8.24 -8.55 -10.09
N LEU A 170 -8.99 -9.52 -9.55
CA LEU A 170 -10.45 -9.45 -9.49
C LEU A 170 -10.93 -8.26 -8.63
N THR A 171 -10.26 -8.03 -7.50
CA THR A 171 -10.60 -6.90 -6.62
C THR A 171 -10.26 -5.57 -7.28
N MET A 172 -9.11 -5.45 -7.94
CA MET A 172 -8.73 -4.23 -8.65
C MET A 172 -9.62 -3.96 -9.85
N LEU A 173 -10.07 -4.99 -10.59
CA LEU A 173 -11.03 -4.83 -11.68
C LEU A 173 -12.38 -4.32 -11.14
N LEU A 174 -12.83 -4.84 -10.00
CA LEU A 174 -14.05 -4.37 -9.35
C LEU A 174 -13.93 -2.92 -8.87
N VAL A 175 -12.81 -2.58 -8.20
CA VAL A 175 -12.49 -1.19 -7.79
C VAL A 175 -12.44 -0.26 -9.00
N PHE A 176 -11.82 -0.71 -10.09
CA PHE A 176 -11.73 0.04 -11.33
C PHE A 176 -13.11 0.33 -11.91
N VAL A 177 -14.01 -0.64 -11.97
CA VAL A 177 -15.40 -0.41 -12.42
C VAL A 177 -16.13 0.59 -11.49
N ILE A 178 -15.99 0.43 -10.17
CA ILE A 178 -16.63 1.31 -9.17
C ILE A 178 -16.15 2.76 -9.28
N VAL A 179 -14.88 3.01 -9.61
CA VAL A 179 -14.31 4.36 -9.73
C VAL A 179 -14.49 4.92 -11.14
N LEU A 180 -14.25 4.10 -12.17
CA LEU A 180 -14.29 4.54 -13.57
C LEU A 180 -15.70 4.93 -13.99
N VAL A 181 -16.73 4.15 -13.64
CA VAL A 181 -18.10 4.43 -14.10
C VAL A 181 -18.59 5.81 -13.63
N PRO A 182 -18.49 6.18 -12.34
CA PRO A 182 -18.79 7.54 -11.89
C PRO A 182 -17.91 8.58 -12.57
N LEU A 183 -16.61 8.33 -12.74
CA LEU A 183 -15.70 9.31 -13.35
C LEU A 183 -16.04 9.59 -14.82
N VAL A 184 -16.40 8.55 -15.59
CA VAL A 184 -16.86 8.68 -16.98
C VAL A 184 -18.18 9.45 -17.03
N LEU A 185 -19.15 9.12 -16.17
CA LEU A 185 -20.42 9.84 -16.10
C LEU A 185 -20.20 11.33 -15.78
N LEU A 186 -19.34 11.63 -14.81
CA LEU A 186 -18.99 12.99 -14.43
C LEU A 186 -18.24 13.73 -15.55
N GLY A 187 -17.33 13.05 -16.25
CA GLY A 187 -16.64 13.60 -17.42
C GLY A 187 -17.59 13.94 -18.57
N VAL A 188 -18.54 13.05 -18.88
CA VAL A 188 -19.58 13.30 -19.88
C VAL A 188 -20.45 14.49 -19.47
N LEU A 189 -20.89 14.55 -18.21
CA LEU A 189 -21.66 15.69 -17.68
C LEU A 189 -20.86 17.00 -17.79
N ALA A 190 -19.58 17.00 -17.43
CA ALA A 190 -18.72 18.17 -17.55
C ALA A 190 -18.61 18.65 -19.01
N ILE A 191 -18.39 17.74 -19.97
CA ILE A 191 -18.36 18.06 -21.40
C ILE A 191 -19.69 18.64 -21.86
N LEU A 192 -20.82 18.03 -21.47
CA LEU A 192 -22.16 18.52 -21.82
C LEU A 192 -22.42 19.93 -21.26
N THR A 193 -21.99 20.21 -20.03
CA THR A 193 -22.11 21.56 -19.45
C THR A 193 -21.22 22.57 -20.18
N LEU A 194 -20.01 22.19 -20.58
CA LEU A 194 -19.08 23.05 -21.33
C LEU A 194 -19.58 23.35 -22.74
N VAL A 195 -20.18 22.36 -23.41
CA VAL A 195 -20.85 22.54 -24.71
C VAL A 195 -22.09 23.43 -24.55
N GLY A 196 -22.92 23.19 -23.52
CA GLY A 196 -24.16 23.93 -23.28
C GLY A 196 -23.97 25.40 -22.93
N THR A 197 -22.85 25.77 -22.31
CA THR A 197 -22.51 27.18 -22.02
C THR A 197 -21.92 27.93 -23.22
N GLY A 198 -21.73 27.27 -24.36
CA GLY A 198 -21.18 27.89 -25.58
C GLY A 198 -19.67 28.21 -25.49
N LEU A 199 -19.00 27.77 -24.43
CA LEU A 199 -17.57 28.07 -24.19
C LEU A 199 -16.65 27.48 -25.26
N LEU A 200 -17.06 26.39 -25.92
CA LEU A 200 -16.29 25.78 -27.01
C LEU A 200 -16.43 26.52 -28.36
N SER A 201 -17.38 27.44 -28.49
CA SER A 201 -17.71 28.10 -29.76
C SER A 201 -16.95 29.41 -30.00
N GLY A 202 -16.22 29.93 -29.01
CA GLY A 202 -15.75 31.33 -29.01
C GLY A 202 -14.26 31.55 -28.77
N VAL A 203 -13.40 30.53 -28.86
CA VAL A 203 -11.95 30.70 -28.64
C VAL A 203 -11.26 31.10 -29.94
N ASP A 204 -11.16 32.41 -30.17
CA ASP A 204 -10.33 32.98 -31.24
C ASP A 204 -8.90 33.19 -30.72
N LEU A 205 -7.93 32.50 -31.33
CA LEU A 205 -6.52 32.46 -30.89
C LEU A 205 -5.75 33.77 -31.14
N ASP A 206 -6.36 34.73 -31.83
CA ASP A 206 -5.76 36.03 -32.20
C ASP A 206 -6.18 37.17 -31.26
N SER A 207 -6.87 36.85 -30.15
CA SER A 207 -7.37 37.84 -29.20
C SER A 207 -6.27 38.40 -28.29
N SER A 208 -6.35 39.70 -27.98
CA SER A 208 -5.36 40.39 -27.13
C SER A 208 -5.31 39.79 -25.71
N THR A 209 -4.18 39.91 -25.02
CA THR A 209 -3.95 39.35 -23.67
C THR A 209 -5.02 39.73 -22.65
N ASP A 210 -5.61 40.93 -22.76
CA ASP A 210 -6.70 41.39 -21.88
C ASP A 210 -8.04 40.72 -22.20
N GLN A 211 -8.28 40.38 -23.47
CA GLN A 211 -9.46 39.65 -23.89
C GLN A 211 -9.34 38.17 -23.53
N LEU A 212 -8.13 37.62 -23.61
CA LEU A 212 -7.80 36.26 -23.17
C LEU A 212 -8.02 36.08 -21.66
N SER A 213 -7.58 37.02 -20.82
CA SER A 213 -7.75 36.92 -19.36
C SER A 213 -9.22 36.99 -18.93
N ASN A 214 -10.00 37.87 -19.56
CA ASN A 214 -11.44 38.00 -19.31
C ASN A 214 -12.23 36.79 -19.82
N ALA A 215 -11.78 36.13 -20.88
CA ALA A 215 -12.35 34.86 -21.36
C ALA A 215 -11.94 33.65 -20.49
N LEU A 216 -10.72 33.65 -19.94
CA LEU A 216 -10.21 32.59 -19.07
C LEU A 216 -10.80 32.62 -17.66
N ALA A 217 -11.11 33.79 -17.10
CA ALA A 217 -11.66 33.93 -15.76
C ALA A 217 -12.93 33.05 -15.52
N PRO A 218 -13.98 33.09 -16.38
CA PRO A 218 -15.13 32.20 -16.21
C PRO A 218 -14.78 30.73 -16.46
N MET A 219 -13.84 30.42 -17.36
CA MET A 219 -13.40 29.05 -17.62
C MET A 219 -12.71 28.45 -16.39
N ILE A 220 -11.80 29.20 -15.77
CA ILE A 220 -11.12 28.84 -14.52
C ILE A 220 -12.14 28.74 -13.38
N GLY A 221 -13.12 29.64 -13.33
CA GLY A 221 -14.20 29.59 -12.34
C GLY A 221 -15.04 28.33 -12.44
N VAL A 222 -15.49 27.96 -13.65
CA VAL A 222 -16.28 26.74 -13.90
C VAL A 222 -15.44 25.49 -13.68
N MET A 223 -14.19 25.46 -14.15
CA MET A 223 -13.29 24.33 -13.90
C MET A 223 -12.96 24.17 -12.41
N GLY A 224 -12.67 25.27 -11.71
CA GLY A 224 -12.40 25.28 -10.28
C GLY A 224 -13.60 24.79 -9.47
N LEU A 225 -14.80 25.27 -9.80
CA LEU A 225 -16.04 24.79 -9.18
C LEU A 225 -16.29 23.32 -9.50
N GLY A 226 -16.10 22.91 -10.75
CA GLY A 226 -16.22 21.50 -11.18
C GLY A 226 -15.28 20.60 -10.40
N VAL A 227 -14.00 20.96 -10.28
CA VAL A 227 -13.01 20.25 -9.47
C VAL A 227 -13.46 20.19 -8.01
N LEU A 228 -13.88 21.31 -7.42
CA LEU A 228 -14.33 21.33 -6.02
C LEU A 228 -15.53 20.41 -5.77
N VAL A 229 -16.51 20.44 -6.67
CA VAL A 229 -17.71 19.60 -6.62
C VAL A 229 -17.39 18.12 -6.83
N LEU A 230 -16.40 17.79 -7.67
CA LEU A 230 -15.99 16.40 -7.96
C LEU A 230 -15.06 15.82 -6.90
N VAL A 231 -14.16 16.63 -6.36
CA VAL A 231 -13.14 16.20 -5.39
C VAL A 231 -13.79 15.69 -4.11
N GLY A 232 -14.84 16.33 -3.60
CA GLY A 232 -15.54 15.90 -2.38
C GLY A 232 -16.07 14.45 -2.48
N PRO A 233 -16.98 14.15 -3.44
CA PRO A 233 -17.52 12.81 -3.66
C PRO A 233 -16.45 11.78 -4.02
N ILE A 234 -15.48 12.12 -4.89
CA ILE A 234 -14.40 11.20 -5.27
C ILE A 234 -13.53 10.87 -4.05
N THR A 235 -13.15 11.88 -3.25
CA THR A 235 -12.37 11.66 -2.02
C THR A 235 -13.16 10.80 -1.03
N TYR A 236 -14.45 11.07 -0.87
CA TYR A 236 -15.32 10.27 0.01
C TYR A 236 -15.38 8.80 -0.42
N LEU A 237 -15.46 8.54 -1.73
CA LEU A 237 -15.47 7.19 -2.32
C LEU A 237 -14.10 6.51 -2.29
N ALA A 238 -13.02 7.26 -2.52
CA ALA A 238 -11.66 6.75 -2.61
C ALA A 238 -11.06 6.38 -1.24
N LEU A 239 -11.43 7.07 -0.16
CA LEU A 239 -10.86 6.84 1.17
C LEU A 239 -11.03 5.39 1.66
N PRO A 240 -12.21 4.75 1.58
CA PRO A 240 -12.34 3.32 1.89
C PRO A 240 -11.56 2.42 0.93
N LEU A 241 -11.52 2.77 -0.36
CA LEU A 241 -10.82 1.98 -1.39
C LEU A 241 -9.31 1.94 -1.14
N TYR A 242 -8.76 2.94 -0.45
CA TYR A 242 -7.36 2.96 -0.03
C TYR A 242 -7.01 1.83 0.95
N LEU A 243 -7.98 1.32 1.72
CA LEU A 243 -7.78 0.22 2.67
C LEU A 243 -7.86 -1.18 2.02
N VAL A 244 -8.25 -1.27 0.75
CA VAL A 244 -8.38 -2.55 0.02
C VAL A 244 -7.05 -3.28 -0.09
N GLN A 245 -5.94 -2.55 -0.33
CA GLN A 245 -4.62 -3.15 -0.43
C GLN A 245 -4.14 -3.73 0.92
N PRO A 246 -4.19 -2.98 2.04
CA PRO A 246 -3.93 -3.53 3.38
C PRO A 246 -4.78 -4.76 3.72
N GLU A 247 -6.08 -4.74 3.42
CA GLU A 247 -7.00 -5.84 3.72
C GLU A 247 -6.60 -7.12 2.97
N LEU A 248 -6.28 -7.02 1.67
CA LEU A 248 -5.79 -8.15 0.88
C LEU A 248 -4.42 -8.67 1.34
N ALA A 249 -3.56 -7.78 1.83
CA ALA A 249 -2.23 -8.14 2.30
C ALA A 249 -2.26 -8.88 3.64
N TYR A 250 -3.22 -8.57 4.51
CA TYR A 250 -3.29 -9.07 5.88
C TYR A 250 -3.72 -10.55 5.99
N ASP A 251 -4.86 -10.94 5.40
CA ASP A 251 -5.38 -12.31 5.54
C ASP A 251 -4.58 -13.29 4.66
N ASP A 252 -4.12 -14.44 5.18
CA ASP A 252 -3.36 -15.42 4.38
C ASP A 252 -4.23 -16.06 3.29
N ALA A 253 -5.47 -16.44 3.61
CA ALA A 253 -6.44 -16.90 2.64
C ALA A 253 -7.15 -15.69 2.01
N PRO A 254 -7.15 -15.52 0.68
CA PRO A 254 -7.74 -14.34 0.06
C PRO A 254 -9.27 -14.36 0.21
N PRO A 255 -9.88 -13.39 0.90
CA PRO A 255 -11.33 -13.27 0.95
C PRO A 255 -11.90 -12.89 -0.42
N SER A 256 -13.21 -13.06 -0.59
CA SER A 256 -13.88 -12.69 -1.84
C SER A 256 -13.76 -11.16 -2.09
N PRO A 257 -13.68 -10.70 -3.36
CA PRO A 257 -13.50 -9.27 -3.67
C PRO A 257 -14.57 -8.34 -3.06
N LEU A 258 -15.81 -8.82 -2.98
CA LEU A 258 -16.91 -8.08 -2.34
C LEU A 258 -16.76 -8.00 -0.83
N GLU A 259 -16.26 -9.07 -0.20
CA GLU A 259 -16.01 -9.11 1.23
C GLU A 259 -14.86 -8.15 1.61
N VAL A 260 -13.78 -8.12 0.82
CA VAL A 260 -12.68 -7.14 0.98
C VAL A 260 -13.22 -5.72 0.95
N LEU A 261 -14.05 -5.38 -0.04
CA LEU A 261 -14.65 -4.06 -0.15
C LEU A 261 -15.53 -3.76 1.07
N ARG A 262 -16.41 -4.68 1.45
CA ARG A 262 -17.29 -4.52 2.60
C ARG A 262 -16.49 -4.20 3.87
N ARG A 263 -15.46 -5.00 4.18
CA ARG A 263 -14.59 -4.80 5.35
C ARG A 263 -13.85 -3.46 5.28
N SER A 264 -13.35 -3.09 4.10
CA SER A 264 -12.71 -1.79 3.87
C SER A 264 -13.66 -0.61 4.17
N TRP A 265 -14.93 -0.71 3.76
CA TRP A 265 -15.96 0.29 4.05
C TRP A 265 -16.37 0.32 5.53
N GLU A 266 -16.41 -0.83 6.20
CA GLU A 266 -16.68 -0.92 7.62
C GLU A 266 -15.53 -0.37 8.48
N ALA A 267 -14.28 -0.60 8.07
CA ALA A 267 -13.08 -0.03 8.68
C ALA A 267 -13.02 1.49 8.52
N ALA A 268 -13.35 2.03 7.33
CA ALA A 268 -13.33 3.47 7.07
C ALA A 268 -14.49 4.25 7.74
N ARG A 269 -15.54 3.57 8.21
CA ARG A 269 -16.74 4.23 8.77
C ARG A 269 -16.38 5.04 10.03
N GLY A 270 -16.71 6.32 10.04
CA GLY A 270 -16.45 7.21 11.19
C GLY A 270 -15.02 7.76 11.29
N HIS A 271 -14.04 7.22 10.54
CA HIS A 271 -12.63 7.65 10.62
C HIS A 271 -12.06 8.18 9.30
N ARG A 272 -12.90 8.55 8.32
CA ARG A 272 -12.45 9.06 7.01
C ARG A 272 -11.50 10.25 7.08
N LEU A 273 -11.76 11.20 7.97
CA LEU A 273 -10.85 12.35 8.16
C LEU A 273 -9.50 11.93 8.73
N GLY A 274 -9.47 10.90 9.58
CA GLY A 274 -8.23 10.31 10.08
C GLY A 274 -7.43 9.64 8.96
N ILE A 275 -8.10 8.90 8.07
CA ILE A 275 -7.48 8.30 6.87
C ILE A 275 -6.88 9.38 5.97
N LEU A 276 -7.64 10.44 5.72
CA LEU A 276 -7.17 11.58 4.94
C LEU A 276 -5.96 12.26 5.60
N GLY A 277 -6.00 12.47 6.93
CA GLY A 277 -4.90 13.05 7.70
C GLY A 277 -3.62 12.22 7.65
N VAL A 278 -3.73 10.89 7.77
CA VAL A 278 -2.58 9.96 7.61
C VAL A 278 -2.03 10.02 6.19
N GLY A 279 -2.91 10.10 5.18
CA GLY A 279 -2.50 10.29 3.79
C GLY A 279 -1.71 11.59 3.57
N PHE A 280 -2.20 12.71 4.11
CA PHE A 280 -1.48 14.00 4.06
C PHE A 280 -0.14 13.95 4.81
N ALA A 281 -0.10 13.34 5.99
CA ALA A 281 1.13 13.18 6.75
C ALA A 281 2.16 12.32 6.00
N GLY A 282 1.74 11.20 5.41
CA GLY A 282 2.59 10.36 4.56
C GLY A 282 3.13 11.15 3.36
N GLY A 283 2.27 11.93 2.69
CA GLY A 283 2.67 12.82 1.59
C GLY A 283 3.68 13.89 2.02
N ALA A 284 3.49 14.50 3.19
CA ALA A 284 4.40 15.50 3.74
C ALA A 284 5.77 14.89 4.09
N VAL A 285 5.81 13.68 4.66
CA VAL A 285 7.06 12.94 4.91
C VAL A 285 7.80 12.66 3.61
N MET A 286 7.09 12.19 2.57
CA MET A 286 7.70 11.93 1.26
C MET A 286 8.25 13.22 0.64
N LEU A 287 7.51 14.33 0.70
CA LEU A 287 7.92 15.63 0.19
C LEU A 287 9.16 16.17 0.93
N ALA A 288 9.19 16.06 2.26
CA ALA A 288 10.37 16.38 3.06
C ALA A 288 11.59 15.54 2.65
N GLY A 289 11.38 14.24 2.34
CA GLY A 289 12.40 13.36 1.80
C GLY A 289 12.95 13.77 0.44
N VAL A 290 12.12 14.37 -0.42
CA VAL A 290 12.56 14.97 -1.71
C VAL A 290 13.43 16.19 -1.44
N PHE A 291 13.01 17.09 -0.56
CA PHE A 291 13.80 18.26 -0.18
C PHE A 291 15.13 17.90 0.51
N ALA A 292 15.19 16.75 1.18
CA ALA A 292 16.42 16.16 1.71
C ALA A 292 17.24 15.41 0.62
N CYS A 293 17.50 16.09 -0.50
CA CYS A 293 18.35 15.62 -1.61
C CYS A 293 17.89 14.32 -2.31
N CYS A 294 16.59 14.04 -2.36
CA CYS A 294 15.98 12.82 -2.93
C CYS A 294 16.38 11.49 -2.24
N VAL A 295 17.48 11.43 -1.49
CA VAL A 295 17.90 10.24 -0.72
C VAL A 295 16.89 9.96 0.40
N GLY A 296 16.29 11.00 0.97
CA GLY A 296 15.25 10.89 2.00
C GLY A 296 13.91 10.35 1.48
N PHE A 297 13.69 10.29 0.17
CA PHE A 297 12.42 9.83 -0.42
C PHE A 297 12.16 8.34 -0.13
N ILE A 298 13.19 7.51 -0.21
CA ILE A 298 13.10 6.05 0.04
C ILE A 298 12.67 5.76 1.50
N PRO A 299 13.40 6.24 2.54
CA PRO A 299 12.97 6.05 3.91
C PRO A 299 11.65 6.76 4.22
N GLY A 300 11.38 7.90 3.58
CA GLY A 300 10.10 8.60 3.72
C GLY A 300 8.90 7.78 3.21
N MET A 301 9.05 7.11 2.07
CA MET A 301 8.04 6.20 1.54
C MET A 301 7.87 4.97 2.45
N ALA A 302 8.96 4.42 3.00
CA ALA A 302 8.89 3.31 3.94
C ALA A 302 8.09 3.67 5.21
N LEU A 303 8.33 4.86 5.77
CA LEU A 303 7.55 5.37 6.90
C LEU A 303 6.09 5.63 6.53
N ALA A 304 5.81 6.18 5.35
CA ALA A 304 4.45 6.37 4.87
C ALA A 304 3.69 5.03 4.78
N GLN A 305 4.33 3.97 4.26
CA GLN A 305 3.75 2.62 4.21
C GLN A 305 3.50 2.04 5.60
N LEU A 306 4.40 2.25 6.56
CA LEU A 306 4.16 1.88 7.97
C LEU A 306 2.98 2.62 8.59
N LEU A 307 2.81 3.91 8.30
CA LEU A 307 1.67 4.69 8.80
C LEU A 307 0.35 4.16 8.24
N ILE A 308 0.32 3.82 6.95
CA ILE A 308 -0.87 3.24 6.30
C ILE A 308 -1.20 1.87 6.91
N ALA A 309 -0.19 1.00 7.04
CA ALA A 309 -0.35 -0.31 7.64
C ALA A 309 -0.80 -0.23 9.11
N GLY A 310 -0.19 0.65 9.92
CA GLY A 310 -0.55 0.84 11.32
C GLY A 310 -1.95 1.43 11.50
N MET A 311 -2.33 2.40 10.64
CA MET A 311 -3.69 2.92 10.61
C MET A 311 -4.70 1.83 10.28
N PHE A 312 -4.41 0.98 9.30
CA PHE A 312 -5.28 -0.14 8.96
C PHE A 312 -5.46 -1.10 10.14
N LEU A 313 -4.37 -1.48 10.83
CA LEU A 313 -4.43 -2.32 12.03
C LEU A 313 -5.24 -1.66 13.17
N ALA A 314 -5.14 -0.33 13.34
CA ALA A 314 -5.93 0.39 14.33
C ALA A 314 -7.44 0.42 14.00
N LEU A 315 -7.79 0.54 12.72
CA LEU A 315 -9.18 0.72 12.28
C LEU A 315 -9.93 -0.61 12.11
N ARG A 316 -9.23 -1.72 11.89
CA ARG A 316 -9.82 -3.06 11.73
C ARG A 316 -10.53 -3.47 13.02
N SER A 317 -11.73 -4.04 12.89
CA SER A 317 -12.50 -4.51 14.05
C SER A 317 -11.92 -5.82 14.56
N PRO A 318 -11.73 -6.01 15.89
CA PRO A 318 -11.28 -7.29 16.46
C PRO A 318 -12.23 -8.47 16.23
N ARG A 319 -13.40 -8.22 15.64
CA ARG A 319 -14.52 -9.17 15.57
C ARG A 319 -14.24 -10.37 14.66
N ASP A 320 -13.29 -10.26 13.74
CA ASP A 320 -12.92 -11.36 12.82
C ASP A 320 -11.91 -12.34 13.44
N ASP A 321 -10.98 -11.87 14.28
CA ASP A 321 -9.97 -12.73 14.90
C ASP A 321 -10.55 -13.66 15.98
N ALA A 322 -11.70 -13.28 16.57
CA ALA A 322 -12.39 -14.07 17.57
C ALA A 322 -13.27 -15.19 16.96
N ALA A 323 -13.76 -15.01 15.73
CA ALA A 323 -14.64 -15.98 15.07
C ALA A 323 -13.89 -17.21 14.51
N GLU A 324 -12.59 -17.08 14.25
CA GLU A 324 -11.70 -18.20 13.85
C GLU A 324 -11.05 -18.93 15.05
N SER A 325 -11.36 -18.53 16.29
CA SER A 325 -11.05 -19.39 17.44
C SER A 325 -11.93 -20.65 17.37
N PHE A 326 -11.35 -21.71 16.78
CA PHE A 326 -11.97 -22.97 16.40
C PHE A 326 -12.96 -23.56 17.44
N PRO A 327 -13.98 -24.32 16.99
CA PRO A 327 -14.68 -25.26 17.85
C PRO A 327 -13.66 -26.28 18.38
N GLY A 328 -13.61 -26.44 19.70
CA GLY A 328 -12.83 -27.48 20.37
C GLY A 328 -13.32 -28.90 20.05
#